data_AF-A0A952PZX3-F1
#
_entry.id   AF-A0A952PZX3-F1
#
_cell.length_a   1.000
_cell.length_b   1.000
_cell.length_c   1.000
_cell.angle_alpha   90.00
_cell.angle_beta   90.00
_cell.angle_gamma   90.00
#
_symmetry.space_group_name_H-M   'P 1'
#
loop_
_entity.id
_entity.type
_entity.pdbx_description
1 polymer ?
#
loop_
_entity_poly.entity_id
_entity_poly.type
_entity_poly.pdbx_seq_one_letter_code
_entity_poly.pdbx_strand_id
1 'polypeptide(L)'
;MFIEITGRVDENGNVQIDWPTNLPVGQIRVVIEAIDAEAEVAEEAKWEASLAKSEDVLARMADKAHEDYLAGRTEEFDPDIEEP
;
A
#
# COMPACT_ATOMS: atom_id res chain seq x y z
N MET A 1 -21.09 -5.04 14.75
CA MET A 1 -20.45 -4.19 15.78
C MET A 1 -18.99 -4.60 15.83
N PHE A 2 -18.09 -3.65 15.67
CA PHE A 2 -16.64 -3.86 15.84
C PHE A 2 -16.24 -3.33 17.20
N ILE A 3 -15.45 -4.09 17.95
CA ILE A 3 -14.91 -3.68 19.24
C ILE A 3 -13.42 -3.51 19.02
N GLU A 4 -12.93 -2.29 19.20
CA GLU A 4 -11.50 -2.01 19.22
C GLU A 4 -10.96 -2.39 20.61
N ILE A 5 -9.93 -3.24 20.62
CA ILE A 5 -9.26 -3.65 21.86
C ILE A 5 -7.81 -3.21 21.75
N THR A 6 -7.37 -2.36 22.67
CA THR A 6 -6.01 -1.84 22.71
C THR A 6 -5.10 -2.80 23.48
N GLY A 7 -3.96 -3.16 22.90
CA GLY A 7 -2.93 -3.97 23.55
C GLY A 7 -1.62 -3.20 23.71
N ARG A 8 -0.77 -3.61 24.64
CA ARG A 8 0.60 -3.10 24.82
C ARG A 8 1.59 -4.24 24.62
N VAL A 9 2.74 -3.95 24.02
CA VAL A 9 3.89 -4.87 23.97
C VAL A 9 4.75 -4.61 25.20
N ASP A 10 5.06 -5.64 25.97
CA ASP A 10 5.95 -5.54 27.13
C ASP A 10 7.44 -5.61 26.72
N GLU A 11 8.34 -5.37 27.68
CA GLU A 11 9.79 -5.38 27.46
C GLU A 11 10.36 -6.75 27.04
N ASN A 12 9.57 -7.83 27.19
CA ASN A 12 9.93 -9.18 26.78
C ASN A 12 9.33 -9.57 25.42
N GLY A 13 8.61 -8.63 24.76
CA GLY A 13 7.97 -8.86 23.47
C GLY A 13 6.62 -9.57 23.54
N ASN A 14 5.99 -9.68 24.71
CA ASN A 14 4.64 -10.25 24.83
C ASN A 14 3.58 -9.16 24.64
N VAL A 15 2.48 -9.53 23.96
CA VAL A 15 1.32 -8.66 23.80
C VAL A 15 0.37 -8.87 24.98
N GLN A 16 0.18 -7.84 25.80
CA GLN A 16 -0.88 -7.81 26.81
C GLN A 16 -2.11 -7.10 26.24
N ILE A 17 -3.24 -7.80 26.29
CA ILE A 17 -4.54 -7.32 25.81
C ILE A 17 -5.46 -7.21 27.02
N ASP A 18 -5.88 -5.99 27.34
CA ASP A 18 -6.86 -5.74 28.40
C ASP A 18 -8.26 -6.05 27.87
N TRP A 19 -8.85 -7.15 28.34
CA TRP A 19 -10.20 -7.55 27.95
C TRP A 19 -11.26 -6.73 28.69
N PRO A 20 -12.20 -6.06 28.00
CA PRO A 20 -13.33 -5.46 28.68
C PRO A 20 -14.22 -6.55 29.28
N THR A 21 -14.65 -6.37 30.53
CA THR A 21 -15.42 -7.38 31.29
C THR A 21 -16.84 -7.63 30.73
N ASN A 22 -17.33 -6.78 29.82
CA ASN A 22 -18.68 -6.89 29.25
C ASN A 22 -18.64 -6.94 27.73
N LEU A 23 -18.33 -8.12 27.19
CA LEU A 23 -18.36 -8.40 25.77
C LEU A 23 -19.76 -8.87 25.36
N PRO A 24 -20.27 -8.44 24.18
CA PRO A 24 -21.56 -8.90 23.70
C PRO A 24 -21.54 -10.40 23.42
N VAL A 25 -22.70 -11.05 23.58
CA VAL A 25 -22.89 -12.45 23.19
C VAL A 25 -22.70 -12.60 21.67
N GLY A 26 -21.80 -13.48 21.25
CA GLY A 26 -21.48 -13.69 19.84
C GLY A 26 -20.01 -14.02 19.60
N GLN A 27 -19.59 -13.91 18.34
CA GLN A 27 -18.20 -14.15 17.93
C GLN A 27 -17.40 -12.84 17.92
N ILE A 28 -16.17 -12.91 18.43
CA ILE A 28 -15.20 -11.82 18.39
C ILE A 28 -13.99 -12.28 17.59
N ARG A 29 -13.50 -11.43 16.68
CA ARG A 29 -12.25 -11.63 15.94
C ARG A 29 -11.26 -10.57 16.38
N VAL A 30 -10.11 -11.00 16.89
CA VAL A 30 -8.98 -10.13 17.21
C VAL A 30 -7.88 -10.39 16.19
N VAL A 31 -7.35 -9.32 15.60
CA VAL A 31 -6.22 -9.37 14.67
C VAL A 31 -5.07 -8.63 15.35
N ILE A 32 -3.94 -9.31 15.49
CA ILE A 32 -2.70 -8.74 16.02
C ILE A 32 -1.73 -8.69 14.84
N GLU A 33 -1.31 -7.49 14.49
CA GLU A 33 -0.34 -7.25 13.43
C GLU A 33 0.91 -6.62 14.07
N ALA A 34 2.06 -7.24 13.81
CA ALA A 34 3.34 -6.69 14.23
C ALA A 34 3.86 -5.84 13.07
N ILE A 35 3.93 -4.53 13.28
CA ILE A 35 4.51 -3.59 12.32
C ILE A 35 5.96 -3.39 12.72
N ASP A 36 6.88 -3.80 11.86
CA ASP A 36 8.29 -3.51 12.01
C ASP A 36 8.60 -2.15 11.38
N ALA A 37 8.66 -1.12 12.22
CA ALA A 37 8.88 0.25 11.78
C ALA A 37 10.24 0.41 11.05
N GLU A 38 11.26 -0.38 11.39
CA GLU A 38 12.55 -0.32 10.69
C GLU A 38 12.46 -0.94 9.30
N ALA A 39 11.71 -2.05 9.17
CA ALA A 39 11.47 -2.68 7.89
C ALA A 39 10.65 -1.78 6.94
N GLU A 40 9.61 -1.11 7.45
CA GLU A 40 8.79 -0.15 6.69
C GLU A 40 9.65 1.01 6.17
N VAL A 41 10.47 1.63 7.03
CA VAL A 41 11.39 2.71 6.65
C VAL A 41 12.39 2.23 5.60
N ALA A 42 12.90 1.00 5.74
CA ALA A 42 13.83 0.42 4.78
C ALA A 42 13.15 0.12 3.43
N GLU A 43 11.87 -0.24 3.42
CA GLU A 43 11.10 -0.43 2.20
C GLU A 43 10.82 0.89 1.50
N GLU A 44 10.39 1.92 2.23
CA GLU A 44 10.18 3.27 1.71
C GLU A 44 11.46 3.82 1.05
N ALA A 45 12.61 3.62 1.71
CA ALA A 45 13.91 4.01 1.15
C ALA A 45 14.27 3.26 -0.16
N LYS A 46 13.89 1.97 -0.29
CA LYS A 46 14.08 1.21 -1.54
C LYS A 46 13.19 1.73 -2.65
N TRP A 47 11.93 2.05 -2.33
CA TRP A 47 10.99 2.65 -3.28
C TRP A 47 11.53 3.98 -3.82
N GLU A 48 11.96 4.87 -2.92
CA GLU A 48 12.52 6.16 -3.31
C GLU A 48 13.77 5.99 -4.20
N ALA A 49 14.67 5.08 -3.83
CA ALA A 49 15.86 4.79 -4.64
C ALA A 49 15.52 4.18 -6.03
N SER A 50 14.45 3.40 -6.13
CA SER A 50 13.96 2.86 -7.40
C SER A 50 13.34 3.95 -8.26
N LEU A 51 12.54 4.83 -7.65
CA LEU A 51 11.90 5.95 -8.33
C LEU A 51 12.92 6.94 -8.88
N ALA A 52 13.93 7.31 -8.08
CA ALA A 52 15.02 8.19 -8.52
C ALA A 52 15.79 7.64 -9.73
N LYS A 53 15.89 6.31 -9.87
CA LYS A 53 16.52 5.66 -11.03
C LYS A 53 15.60 5.59 -12.25
N SER A 54 14.31 5.85 -12.09
CA SER A 54 13.31 5.74 -13.16
C SER A 54 13.18 7.00 -14.01
N GLU A 55 13.73 8.15 -13.58
CA GLU A 55 13.56 9.44 -14.26
C GLU A 55 13.91 9.39 -15.75
N ASP A 56 15.05 8.81 -16.12
CA ASP A 56 15.47 8.69 -17.53
C ASP A 56 14.54 7.78 -18.35
N VAL A 57 14.02 6.71 -17.73
CA VAL A 57 13.08 5.80 -18.38
C VAL A 57 11.75 6.50 -18.63
N LEU A 58 11.23 7.21 -17.63
CA LEU A 58 9.98 7.97 -17.74
C LEU A 58 10.09 9.11 -18.74
N ALA A 59 11.22 9.84 -18.75
CA ALA A 59 11.50 10.87 -19.75
C ALA A 59 11.48 10.29 -21.16
N ARG A 60 12.18 9.18 -21.40
CA ARG A 60 12.17 8.49 -22.71
C ARG A 60 10.78 7.99 -23.11
N MET A 61 9.99 7.50 -22.17
CA MET A 61 8.61 7.10 -22.43
C MET A 61 7.73 8.28 -22.80
N ALA A 62 7.87 9.41 -22.10
CA ALA A 62 7.13 10.64 -22.38
C ALA A 62 7.47 11.20 -23.77
N ASP A 63 8.76 11.24 -24.12
CA ASP A 63 9.22 11.69 -25.44
C ASP A 63 8.63 10.81 -26.55
N LYS A 64 8.72 9.48 -26.39
CA LYS A 64 8.14 8.54 -27.37
C LYS A 64 6.63 8.69 -27.50
N ALA A 65 5.90 8.82 -26.40
CA ALA A 65 4.46 9.03 -26.43
C ALA A 65 4.09 10.34 -27.15
N HIS A 66 4.88 11.39 -26.96
CA HIS A 66 4.69 12.67 -27.65
C HIS A 66 4.95 12.55 -29.16
N GLU A 67 6.00 11.84 -29.57
CA GLU A 67 6.28 11.56 -30.98
C GLU A 67 5.16 10.75 -31.65
N ASP A 68 4.63 9.74 -30.96
CA ASP A 68 3.54 8.91 -31.46
C ASP A 68 2.24 9.72 -31.60
N TYR A 69 1.95 10.63 -30.66
CA TYR A 69 0.82 11.57 -30.75
C TYR A 69 0.94 12.50 -31.95
N LEU A 70 2.10 13.16 -32.12
CA LEU A 70 2.33 14.06 -33.25
C LEU A 70 2.24 13.34 -34.60
N ALA A 71 2.58 12.07 -34.64
CA ALA A 71 2.49 11.23 -35.83
C ALA A 71 1.10 10.61 -36.05
N GLY A 72 0.12 10.87 -35.18
CA GLY A 72 -1.22 10.27 -35.25
C GLY A 72 -1.21 8.75 -35.07
N ARG A 73 -0.23 8.21 -34.35
CA ARG A 73 -0.10 6.77 -34.03
C ARG A 73 -0.70 6.39 -32.69
N THR A 74 -1.33 7.33 -31.99
CA THR A 74 -2.04 7.08 -30.72
C THR A 74 -3.42 6.51 -30.99
N GLU A 75 -3.86 5.60 -30.11
CA GLU A 75 -5.23 5.10 -30.10
C GLU A 75 -6.14 6.05 -29.31
N GLU A 76 -7.39 6.17 -29.76
CA GLU A 76 -8.40 6.95 -29.04
C GLU A 76 -8.86 6.14 -27.83
N PHE A 77 -8.70 6.71 -26.64
CA PHE A 77 -9.16 6.08 -25.41
C PHE A 77 -10.68 6.26 -25.28
N ASP A 78 -11.43 5.15 -25.40
CA ASP A 78 -12.85 5.10 -25.12
C ASP A 78 -13.11 4.29 -23.84
N PRO A 79 -13.55 4.93 -22.73
CA PRO A 79 -13.73 4.27 -21.44
C PRO A 79 -14.93 3.30 -21.40
N ASP A 80 -15.82 3.34 -22.39
CA ASP A 80 -17.01 2.48 -22.45
C ASP A 80 -16.77 1.18 -23.24
N ILE A 81 -15.57 1.01 -23.83
CA ILE A 81 -15.16 -0.20 -24.53
C ILE A 81 -14.20 -0.99 -23.63
N GLU A 82 -14.61 -2.17 -23.16
CA GLU A 82 -13.67 -3.14 -22.60
C GLU A 82 -12.83 -3.71 -23.76
N GLU A 83 -11.53 -3.40 -23.81
CA GLU A 83 -10.61 -4.03 -24.76
C GLU A 83 -10.70 -5.57 -24.63
N PRO A 84 -10.74 -6.31 -25.76
CA PRO A 84 -10.98 -7.75 -25.77
C PRO A 84 -9.86 -8.63 -25.19
#